data_AF-A0A7C7LMC3-F1
#
_entry.id   AF-A0A7C7LMC3-F1
#
_cell.length_a   1.000
_cell.length_b   1.000
_cell.length_c   1.000
_cell.angle_alpha   90.00
_cell.angle_beta   90.00
_cell.angle_gamma   90.00
#
_symmetry.space_group_name_H-M   'P 1'
#
loop_
_entity.id
_entity.type
_entity.pdbx_description
1 polymer ?
#
loop_
_entity_poly.entity_id
_entity_poly.type
_entity_poly.pdbx_seq_one_letter_code
_entity_poly.pdbx_strand_id
1 'polypeptide(L)'
;MAVGIKKDHIFDRNDVFHLSVSQPLRVSKGMASLSHADYFDQDQQLHYRNVFINLAPAGREIDVQAGYTRNLSNENRIKVLIYHANDYNHMAGQTDYGGLIRFEQVF
;
A
#
# COMPACT_ATOMS: atom_id res chain seq x y z
N MET A 1 -0.05 -9.23 -7.25
CA MET A 1 1.12 -10.02 -7.69
C MET A 1 2.37 -9.21 -7.43
N ALA A 2 3.49 -9.84 -7.08
CA ALA A 2 4.76 -9.14 -6.85
C ALA A 2 5.91 -9.92 -7.46
N VAL A 3 6.90 -9.19 -7.96
CA VAL A 3 8.16 -9.74 -8.46
C VAL A 3 9.31 -8.88 -7.94
N GLY A 4 10.43 -9.50 -7.64
CA GLY A 4 11.59 -8.78 -7.16
C GLY A 4 12.89 -9.55 -7.33
N ILE A 5 13.98 -8.81 -7.19
CA ILE A 5 15.34 -9.32 -7.20
C ILE A 5 15.99 -9.00 -5.85
N LYS A 6 16.88 -9.89 -5.42
CA LYS A 6 17.70 -9.74 -4.24
C LYS A 6 19.14 -10.03 -4.62
N LYS A 7 20.06 -9.18 -4.15
CA LYS A 7 21.49 -9.40 -4.31
C LYS A 7 22.17 -9.23 -2.96
N ASP A 8 22.86 -10.27 -2.53
CA ASP A 8 23.78 -10.20 -1.40
C ASP A 8 25.15 -9.70 -1.90
N HIS A 9 25.87 -8.99 -1.04
CA HIS A 9 27.24 -8.54 -1.25
C HIS A 9 27.43 -7.51 -2.40
N ILE A 10 26.57 -6.49 -2.49
CA ILE A 10 26.62 -5.49 -3.57
C ILE A 10 27.65 -4.38 -3.31
N PHE A 11 27.79 -3.91 -2.06
CA PHE A 11 28.74 -2.88 -1.64
C PHE A 11 29.66 -3.34 -0.50
N ASP A 12 29.19 -4.24 0.36
CA ASP A 12 29.91 -4.82 1.50
C ASP A 12 29.70 -6.33 1.57
N ARG A 13 30.60 -7.09 2.21
CA ARG A 13 30.45 -8.54 2.34
C ARG A 13 29.26 -8.96 3.19
N ASN A 14 28.71 -8.08 4.01
CA ASN A 14 27.58 -8.40 4.88
C ASN A 14 26.36 -7.53 4.58
N ASP A 15 26.17 -7.16 3.31
CA ASP A 15 25.01 -6.42 2.86
C ASP A 15 24.06 -7.23 1.98
N VAL A 16 22.85 -6.71 1.90
CA VAL A 16 21.78 -7.23 1.06
C VAL A 16 21.02 -6.06 0.46
N PHE A 17 20.90 -6.06 -0.86
CA PHE A 17 20.03 -5.17 -1.59
C PHE A 17 18.83 -5.92 -2.16
N HIS A 18 17.66 -5.28 -2.16
CA HIS A 18 16.47 -5.78 -2.81
C HIS A 18 15.73 -4.69 -3.59
N LEU A 19 15.12 -5.09 -4.70
CA LEU A 19 14.26 -4.26 -5.52
C LEU A 19 13.04 -5.08 -5.93
N SER A 20 11.85 -4.53 -5.80
CA SER A 20 10.62 -5.23 -6.15
C SER A 20 9.59 -4.29 -6.77
N VAL A 21 8.75 -4.87 -7.63
CA VAL A 21 7.55 -4.24 -8.17
C VAL A 21 6.34 -5.09 -7.79
N SER A 22 5.32 -4.46 -7.24
CA SER A 22 4.08 -5.11 -6.84
C SER A 22 2.86 -4.42 -7.43
N GLN A 23 1.80 -5.21 -7.53
CA GLN A 23 0.45 -4.73 -7.73
C GLN A 23 -0.43 -5.36 -6.64
N PRO A 24 -1.01 -4.56 -5.72
CA PRO A 24 -1.93 -5.03 -4.71
C PRO A 24 -3.19 -5.66 -5.32
N LEU A 25 -3.91 -6.44 -4.51
CA LEU A 25 -5.20 -6.97 -4.92
C LEU A 25 -6.19 -5.80 -5.08
N ARG A 26 -7.04 -5.88 -6.11
CA ARG A 26 -8.11 -4.93 -6.35
C ARG A 26 -9.40 -5.65 -6.71
N VAL A 27 -10.53 -5.02 -6.40
CA VAL A 27 -11.81 -5.39 -6.98
C VAL A 27 -11.73 -5.11 -8.49
N SER A 28 -12.27 -5.99 -9.32
CA SER A 28 -12.29 -5.75 -10.78
C SER A 28 -13.47 -4.88 -11.21
N LYS A 29 -14.62 -5.10 -10.56
CA LYS A 29 -15.87 -4.34 -10.70
C LYS A 29 -16.82 -4.72 -9.55
N GLY A 30 -17.76 -3.85 -9.22
CA GLY A 30 -18.78 -4.14 -8.23
C GLY A 30 -19.64 -2.92 -7.93
N MET A 31 -20.80 -3.16 -7.33
CA MET A 31 -21.69 -2.12 -6.85
C MET A 31 -22.08 -2.45 -5.42
N ALA A 32 -21.95 -1.48 -4.51
CA ALA A 32 -22.56 -1.55 -3.19
C ALA A 32 -23.84 -0.70 -3.18
N SER A 33 -24.83 -1.12 -2.42
CA SER A 33 -26.02 -0.33 -2.14
C SER A 33 -26.02 -0.01 -0.65
N LEU A 34 -26.14 1.26 -0.30
CA LEU A 34 -26.29 1.73 1.07
C LEU A 34 -27.68 2.36 1.20
N SER A 35 -28.45 1.89 2.18
CA SER A 35 -29.71 2.53 2.58
C SER A 35 -29.48 3.19 3.92
N HIS A 36 -29.80 4.49 4.03
CA HIS A 36 -29.69 5.23 5.28
C HIS A 36 -30.90 6.14 5.45
N ALA A 37 -31.24 6.44 6.71
CA ALA A 37 -32.30 7.39 7.03
C ALA A 37 -31.94 8.78 6.49
N ASP A 38 -32.86 9.42 5.78
CA ASP A 38 -32.65 10.73 5.15
C ASP A 38 -33.34 11.84 5.95
N TYR A 39 -34.67 11.78 6.07
CA TYR A 39 -35.46 12.79 6.78
C TYR A 39 -36.81 12.25 7.27
N PHE A 40 -37.45 12.99 8.18
CA PHE A 40 -38.85 12.82 8.55
C PHE A 40 -39.73 13.83 7.80
N ASP A 41 -40.88 13.40 7.30
CA ASP A 41 -41.86 14.33 6.72
C ASP A 41 -42.77 14.98 7.78
N GLN A 42 -43.75 15.76 7.33
CA GLN A 42 -44.70 16.46 8.21
C GLN A 42 -45.57 15.49 9.03
N ASP A 43 -45.76 14.26 8.54
CA ASP A 43 -46.53 13.20 9.19
C ASP A 43 -45.64 12.32 10.09
N GLN A 44 -44.40 12.74 10.34
CA GLN A 44 -43.38 12.01 11.11
C GLN A 44 -43.05 10.62 10.54
N GLN A 45 -43.21 10.42 9.23
CA GLN A 45 -42.76 9.20 8.55
C GLN A 45 -41.27 9.32 8.21
N LEU A 46 -40.50 8.30 8.53
CA LEU A 46 -39.06 8.23 8.23
C LEU A 46 -38.84 7.79 6.78
N HIS A 47 -38.22 8.66 5.99
CA HIS A 47 -37.82 8.36 4.62
C HIS A 47 -36.36 7.91 4.57
N TYR A 48 -36.11 6.85 3.81
CA TYR A 48 -34.77 6.31 3.59
C TYR A 48 -34.29 6.65 2.19
N ARG A 49 -33.00 6.97 2.07
CA ARG A 49 -32.34 7.17 0.78
C ARG A 49 -31.46 5.96 0.47
N ASN A 50 -31.59 5.47 -0.76
CA ASN A 50 -30.70 4.45 -1.30
C ASN A 50 -29.63 5.11 -2.16
N VAL A 51 -28.37 4.78 -1.89
CA VAL A 51 -27.21 5.25 -2.66
C VAL A 51 -26.47 4.04 -3.22
N PHE A 52 -26.19 4.09 -4.52
CA PHE A 52 -25.37 3.08 -5.20
C PHE A 52 -23.93 3.59 -5.31
N ILE A 53 -22.98 2.79 -4.81
CA ILE A 53 -21.56 3.12 -4.76
C ILE A 53 -20.83 2.17 -5.71
N ASN A 54 -20.22 2.73 -6.76
CA ASN A 54 -19.38 1.97 -7.67
C ASN A 54 -18.07 1.58 -6.97
N LEU A 55 -17.78 0.28 -6.93
CA LEU A 55 -16.56 -0.27 -6.32
C LEU A 55 -15.47 -0.58 -7.34
N ALA A 56 -15.70 -0.26 -8.63
CA ALA A 56 -14.65 -0.39 -9.63
C ALA A 56 -13.49 0.57 -9.28
N PRO A 57 -12.23 0.08 -9.30
CA PRO A 57 -11.08 0.91 -9.03
C PRO A 57 -10.96 2.01 -10.08
N ALA A 58 -10.59 3.22 -9.65
CA ALA A 58 -10.39 4.34 -10.56
C ALA A 58 -9.05 4.24 -11.29
N GLY A 59 -8.02 3.70 -10.62
CA GLY A 59 -6.66 3.53 -11.13
C GLY A 59 -6.13 2.10 -10.93
N ARG A 60 -4.97 1.82 -11.51
CA ARG A 60 -4.28 0.54 -11.33
C ARG A 60 -3.03 0.77 -10.51
N GLU A 61 -3.10 0.40 -9.24
CA GLU A 61 -1.98 0.59 -8.32
C GLU A 61 -0.74 -0.24 -8.73
N ILE A 62 0.42 0.41 -8.72
CA ILE A 62 1.72 -0.21 -8.96
C ILE A 62 2.72 0.37 -7.96
N ASP A 63 3.33 -0.50 -7.17
CA ASP A 63 4.31 -0.12 -6.16
C ASP A 63 5.70 -0.56 -6.59
N VAL A 64 6.67 0.30 -6.36
CA VAL A 64 8.08 0.02 -6.52
C VAL A 64 8.75 0.22 -5.18
N GLN A 65 9.56 -0.76 -4.75
CA GLN A 65 10.26 -0.72 -3.48
C GLN A 65 11.72 -1.09 -3.66
N ALA A 66 12.61 -0.32 -3.04
CA ALA A 66 14.02 -0.62 -2.97
C ALA A 66 14.46 -0.60 -1.51
N GLY A 67 15.29 -1.56 -1.12
CA GLY A 67 15.84 -1.55 0.22
C GLY A 67 17.21 -2.17 0.32
N TYR A 68 17.87 -1.80 1.41
CA TYR A 68 19.25 -2.11 1.69
C TYR A 68 19.38 -2.47 3.16
N THR A 69 20.04 -3.59 3.43
CA THR A 69 20.31 -4.08 4.77
C THR A 69 21.80 -4.29 4.90
N ARG A 70 22.39 -3.82 6.01
CA ARG A 70 23.79 -4.06 6.34
C ARG A 70 23.93 -4.51 7.78
N ASN A 71 24.65 -5.60 7.99
CA ASN A 71 25.07 -6.00 9.34
C ASN A 71 26.28 -5.15 9.75
N LEU A 72 26.15 -4.41 10.85
CA LEU A 72 27.23 -3.58 11.40
C LEU A 72 28.13 -4.40 12.33
N SER A 73 27.56 -5.39 13.01
CA SER A 73 28.25 -6.42 13.77
C SER A 73 27.41 -7.71 13.72
N ASN A 74 27.82 -8.76 14.47
CA ASN A 74 27.02 -9.97 14.61
C ASN A 74 25.67 -9.74 15.32
N GLU A 75 25.57 -8.63 16.06
CA GLU A 75 24.42 -8.31 16.92
C GLU A 75 23.63 -7.09 16.40
N ASN A 76 24.24 -6.26 15.56
CA ASN A 76 23.66 -4.99 15.11
C ASN A 76 23.43 -4.97 13.60
N ARG A 77 22.26 -4.51 13.18
CA ARG A 77 21.87 -4.40 11.78
C ARG A 77 21.13 -3.11 11.49
N ILE A 78 21.42 -2.50 10.36
CA ILE A 78 20.68 -1.35 9.83
C ILE A 78 19.93 -1.77 8.56
N LYS A 79 18.70 -1.29 8.41
CA LYS A 79 17.87 -1.46 7.22
C LYS A 79 17.36 -0.11 6.76
N VAL A 80 17.38 0.11 5.47
CA VAL A 80 16.77 1.26 4.79
C VAL A 80 15.83 0.71 3.74
N LEU A 81 14.61 1.23 3.70
CA LEU A 81 13.61 0.92 2.68
C LEU A 81 13.07 2.24 2.14
N ILE A 82 12.89 2.32 0.84
CA ILE A 82 12.12 3.39 0.18
C ILE A 82 11.08 2.76 -0.74
N TYR A 83 9.95 3.44 -0.90
CA TYR A 83 8.90 3.02 -1.80
C TYR A 83 8.28 4.19 -2.55
N HIS A 84 7.68 3.87 -3.68
CA HIS A 84 6.89 4.76 -4.51
C HIS A 84 5.70 3.99 -5.08
N ALA A 85 4.49 4.49 -4.90
CA ALA A 85 3.25 3.90 -5.36
C ALA A 85 2.54 4.86 -6.32
N ASN A 86 2.25 4.38 -7.53
CA ASN A 86 1.38 5.06 -8.49
C ASN A 86 -0.05 4.55 -8.35
N ASP A 87 -1.03 5.41 -8.58
CA ASP A 87 -2.46 5.15 -8.35
C ASP A 87 -2.73 4.56 -6.96
N TYR A 88 -2.14 5.14 -5.92
CA TYR A 88 -2.20 4.63 -4.56
C TYR A 88 -3.65 4.48 -4.06
N ASN A 89 -3.95 3.36 -3.39
CA ASN A 89 -5.30 2.92 -3.04
C ASN A 89 -6.24 2.79 -4.25
N HIS A 90 -5.70 2.47 -5.43
CA HIS A 90 -6.43 2.38 -6.70
C HIS A 90 -7.14 3.68 -7.11
N MET A 91 -6.63 4.84 -6.69
CA MET A 91 -7.14 6.16 -7.07
C MET A 91 -6.34 6.76 -8.21
N ALA A 92 -7.00 7.00 -9.35
CA ALA A 92 -6.33 7.49 -10.56
C ALA A 92 -5.56 8.80 -10.31
N GLY A 93 -4.28 8.80 -10.67
CA GLY A 93 -3.39 9.97 -10.54
C GLY A 93 -2.90 10.24 -9.11
N GLN A 94 -3.33 9.44 -8.12
CA GLN A 94 -2.82 9.57 -6.76
C GLN A 94 -1.46 8.89 -6.62
N THR A 95 -0.49 9.60 -6.06
CA THR A 95 0.85 9.07 -5.82
C THR A 95 1.13 9.06 -4.32
N ASP A 96 1.83 8.05 -3.84
CA ASP A 96 2.38 8.00 -2.49
C ASP A 96 3.83 7.54 -2.52
N TYR A 97 4.63 7.98 -1.55
CA TYR A 97 6.03 7.59 -1.43
C TYR A 97 6.51 7.77 0.00
N GLY A 98 7.53 7.02 0.36
CA GLY A 98 8.09 7.15 1.69
C GLY A 98 9.32 6.28 1.89
N GLY A 99 9.81 6.29 3.12
CA GLY A 99 10.94 5.47 3.50
C GLY A 99 10.97 5.15 4.99
N LEU A 100 11.75 4.14 5.32
CA LEU A 100 11.96 3.64 6.66
C LEU A 100 13.45 3.42 6.88
N ILE A 101 13.95 3.85 8.03
CA ILE A 101 15.25 3.44 8.55
C ILE A 101 14.99 2.66 9.84
N ARG A 102 15.56 1.47 9.94
CA ARG A 102 15.42 0.59 11.11
C ARG A 102 16.79 0.15 11.60
N PHE A 103 17.00 0.34 12.90
CA PHE A 103 18.12 -0.24 13.63
C PHE A 103 17.61 -1.46 14.42
N GLU A 104 18.35 -2.55 14.37
CA GLU A 104 18.03 -3.79 15.06
C GLU A 104 19.25 -4.23 15.87
N GLN A 105 19.02 -4.58 17.14
CA GLN A 105 20.00 -5.16 18.05
C GLN A 105 19.42 -6.48 18.58
N VAL A 106 20.18 -7.58 18.48
CA VAL A 106 19.82 -8.87 19.06
C VAL A 106 20.52 -8.98 20.43
N PHE A 107 19.73 -9.17 21.49
CA PHE A 107 20.20 -9.39 22.86
C PHE A 107 20.48 -10.87 23.13
#